data_AF-A0AA38LIS0-F1
#
_entry.id   AF-A0AA38LIS0-F1
#
_cell.length_a   1.000
_cell.length_b   1.000
_cell.length_c   1.000
_cell.angle_alpha   90.00
_cell.angle_beta   90.00
_cell.angle_gamma   90.00
#
_symmetry.space_group_name_H-M   'P 1'
#
loop_
_entity.id
_entity.type
_entity.pdbx_description
1 polymer ?
#
loop_
_entity_poly.entity_id
_entity_poly.type
_entity_poly.pdbx_seq_one_letter_code
_entity_poly.pdbx_strand_id
1 'polypeptide(L)' 'MKVTWVSHGCSIIMDGWTDIRHRPLINIIVSCKNGSYFLRAIDCSGKRKDAKFQYQILKDATEE' A
#
# COMPACT_ATOMS: atom_id res chain seq x y z
N MET A 1 3.66 1.59 -16.43
CA MET A 1 3.67 2.52 -15.28
C MET A 1 4.90 2.32 -14.39
N LYS A 2 5.20 1.10 -13.92
CA LYS A 2 6.42 0.77 -13.15
C LYS A 2 7.74 1.30 -13.75
N VAL A 3 7.86 1.24 -15.08
CA VAL A 3 9.05 1.69 -15.83
C VAL A 3 9.43 3.15 -15.53
N THR A 4 8.46 4.03 -15.26
CA THR A 4 8.79 5.44 -14.99
C THR A 4 9.25 5.71 -13.56
N TRP A 5 9.04 4.79 -12.62
CA TRP A 5 9.43 5.01 -11.23
C TRP A 5 10.95 5.04 -11.07
N VAL A 6 11.68 4.23 -11.84
CA VAL A 6 13.14 4.23 -11.81
C VAL A 6 13.69 5.59 -12.25
N SER A 7 13.01 6.23 -13.19
CA SER A 7 13.44 7.52 -13.77
C SER A 7 13.00 8.76 -13.00
N HIS A 8 11.81 8.75 -12.39
CA HIS A 8 11.20 9.94 -11.78
C HIS A 8 10.80 9.73 -10.31
N GLY A 9 11.01 8.54 -9.76
CA GLY A 9 10.47 8.14 -8.47
C GLY A 9 8.96 7.86 -8.49
N CYS A 10 8.47 7.42 -7.34
CA CYS A 10 7.05 7.31 -7.03
C CYS A 10 6.85 7.48 -5.52
N SER A 11 5.61 7.75 -5.12
CA SER A 11 5.19 7.76 -3.72
C SER A 11 4.29 6.57 -3.44
N ILE A 12 4.55 5.84 -2.37
CA ILE A 12 3.66 4.80 -1.85
C ILE A 12 2.71 5.44 -0.85
N ILE A 13 1.42 5.23 -1.05
CA ILE A 13 0.34 5.71 -0.18
C ILE A 13 -0.29 4.48 0.48
N MET A 14 -0.28 4.49 1.81
CA MET A 14 -0.98 3.50 2.63
C MET A 14 -2.19 4.16 3.26
N ASP A 15 -3.38 3.68 2.92
CA ASP A 15 -4.63 4.18 3.49
C ASP A 15 -5.32 3.08 4.31
N GLY A 16 -5.47 3.32 5.61
CA GLY A 16 -6.06 2.38 6.56
C GLY A 16 -7.52 2.70 6.82
N TRP A 17 -8.44 1.83 6.41
CA TRP A 17 -9.87 2.02 6.60
C TRP A 17 -10.55 0.75 7.13
N THR A 18 -11.80 0.87 7.53
CA THR A 18 -12.62 -0.25 8.00
C THR A 18 -13.83 -0.36 7.09
N ASP A 19 -14.06 -1.54 6.52
CA ASP A 19 -15.21 -1.75 5.64
C ASP A 19 -16.54 -1.86 6.40
N ILE A 20 -17.65 -1.93 5.66
CA ILE A 20 -19.01 -2.05 6.24
C ILE A 20 -19.22 -3.34 7.07
N ARG A 21 -18.31 -4.32 6.95
CA ARG A 21 -18.32 -5.59 7.70
C ARG A 21 -17.35 -5.55 8.88
N HIS A 22 -16.87 -4.37 9.26
CA HIS A 22 -15.88 -4.17 10.32
C HIS A 22 -14.53 -4.84 10.06
N ARG A 23 -14.18 -5.13 8.80
CA ARG A 23 -12.85 -5.65 8.46
C ARG A 23 -11.87 -4.49 8.33
N PRO A 24 -10.76 -4.50 9.08
CA PRO A 24 -9.71 -3.52 8.91
C PRO A 24 -8.92 -3.81 7.63
N LEU A 25 -8.86 -2.86 6.71
CA LEU A 25 -8.16 -2.95 5.44
C LEU A 25 -7.05 -1.89 5.37
N ILE A 26 -5.98 -2.22 4.64
CA ILE A 26 -4.98 -1.23 4.20
C ILE A 26 -4.93 -1.29 2.67
N ASN A 27 -5.21 -0.16 2.02
CA ASN A 27 -5.03 0.01 0.57
C ASN A 27 -3.61 0.51 0.29
N ILE A 28 -2.94 -0.13 -0.67
CA ILE A 28 -1.64 0.31 -1.19
C ILE A 28 -1.87 0.91 -2.56
N ILE A 29 -1.58 2.20 -2.67
CA ILE A 29 -1.67 2.96 -3.91
C ILE A 29 -0.29 3.51 -4.19
N VAL A 30 0.14 3.47 -5.44
CA VAL A 30 1.38 4.11 -5.84
C VAL A 30 1.05 5.27 -6.77
N SER A 31 1.55 6.44 -6.41
CA SER A 31 1.39 7.67 -7.15
C SER A 31 2.71 8.01 -7.87
N CYS A 32 2.62 8.28 -9.16
CA CYS A 32 3.76 8.70 -9.97
C CYS A 32 3.34 9.80 -10.95
N LYS A 33 4.29 10.34 -11.70
CA LYS A 33 4.04 11.40 -12.71
C LYS A 33 2.91 11.05 -13.70
N ASN A 34 2.74 9.76 -14.01
CA ASN A 34 1.74 9.29 -14.98
C ASN A 34 0.38 8.96 -14.33
N GLY A 35 0.20 9.28 -13.05
CA GLY A 35 -1.01 9.03 -12.29
C GLY A 35 -0.81 8.06 -11.13
N SER A 36 -1.91 7.81 -10.44
CA SER A 36 -1.99 6.87 -9.32
C SER A 36 -2.59 5.56 -9.80
N TYR A 37 -2.13 4.45 -9.24
CA TYR A 37 -2.76 3.16 -9.47
C TYR A 37 -2.79 2.34 -8.19
N PHE A 38 -3.83 1.54 -8.09
CA PHE A 38 -4.03 0.59 -7.00
C PHE A 38 -3.09 -0.60 -7.18
N LEU A 39 -2.30 -0.89 -6.14
CA LEU A 39 -1.41 -2.04 -6.12
C LEU A 39 -2.13 -3.25 -5.54
N ARG A 40 -2.62 -3.13 -4.30
CA ARG A 40 -3.37 -4.17 -3.59
C ARG A 40 -4.08 -3.64 -2.35
N ALA A 41 -5.01 -4.41 -1.82
CA ALA A 41 -5.62 -4.20 -0.49
C ALA A 41 -5.28 -5.38 0.42
N ILE A 42 -5.00 -5.09 1.68
CA ILE A 42 -4.54 -6.06 2.67
C ILE A 42 -5.58 -6.16 3.78
N ASP A 43 -6.12 -7.37 3.97
CA ASP A 43 -6.95 -7.68 5.13
C ASP A 43 -6.08 -7.79 6.39
N CYS A 44 -6.34 -6.90 7.35
CA CYS A 44 -5.61 -6.82 8.61
C CYS A 44 -6.37 -7.50 9.77
N SER A 45 -7.41 -8.29 9.48
CA SER A 45 -8.20 -8.99 10.50
C SER A 45 -7.30 -9.91 11.34
N GLY A 46 -7.38 -9.79 12.66
CA GLY A 46 -6.55 -10.56 13.59
C GLY A 46 -5.06 -10.18 13.59
N LYS A 47 -4.64 -9.11 12.90
CA LYS A 47 -3.27 -8.61 12.90
C LYS A 47 -3.11 -7.41 13.82
N ARG A 48 -1.99 -7.36 14.55
CA ARG A 48 -1.56 -6.16 15.28
C ARG A 48 -0.94 -5.17 14.29
N LYS A 49 -1.51 -3.97 14.17
CA LYS A 49 -1.07 -2.91 13.25
C LYS A 49 0.14 -2.11 13.78
N ASP A 50 1.13 -2.81 14.34
CA ASP A 50 2.34 -2.16 14.86
C ASP A 50 3.28 -1.69 13.74
N ALA A 51 4.35 -0.98 14.13
CA ALA A 51 5.33 -0.45 13.19
C ALA A 51 6.01 -1.55 12.36
N LYS A 52 6.19 -2.75 12.92
CA LYS A 52 6.80 -3.88 12.20
C LYS A 52 5.89 -4.40 11.11
N PHE A 53 4.59 -4.54 11.40
CA PHE A 53 3.59 -4.91 10.40
C PHE A 53 3.52 -3.89 9.26
N GLN A 54 3.48 -2.60 9.59
CA GLN A 54 3.45 -1.54 8.57
C GLN A 54 4.73 -1.51 7.71
N TYR A 55 5.89 -1.70 8.33
CA TYR A 55 7.17 -1.80 7.61
C TYR A 55 7.19 -2.97 6.63
N GLN A 56 6.69 -4.14 7.05
CA GLN A 56 6.62 -5.31 6.15
C GLN A 56 5.74 -5.02 4.93
N ILE A 57 4.59 -4.38 5.13
CA ILE A 57 3.70 -3.98 4.03
C ILE A 57 4.41 -3.06 3.03
N LEU A 58 5.15 -2.06 3.53
CA LEU A 58 5.93 -1.14 2.69
C LEU A 58 7.01 -1.88 1.91
N LYS A 59 7.77 -2.75 2.59
CA LYS A 59 8.82 -3.56 1.98
C LYS A 59 8.26 -4.43 0.85
N ASP A 60 7.18 -5.16 1.12
CA ASP A 60 6.51 -6.02 0.14
C ASP A 60 5.93 -5.21 -1.04
N ALA A 61 5.62 -3.93 -0.86
CA ALA A 61 5.15 -3.06 -1.94
C ALA A 61 6.30 -2.54 -2.82
N THR A 62 7.52 -2.45 -2.28
CA THR A 62 8.72 -2.05 -3.03
C THR A 62 9.36 -3.18 -3.83
N GLU A 63 9.10 -4.44 -3.45
CA GLU A 63 9.68 -5.64 -4.08
C GLU A 63 8.79 -6.22 -5.20
N GLU A 64 7.57 -5.69 -5.38
CA GLU A 64 6.58 -6.14 -6.35
C GLU A 64 6.78 -5.50 -7.73
#